data_AF-A0A1G1YI69-F1
#
_entry.id   AF-A0A1G1YI69-F1
#
_cell.length_a   1.000
_cell.length_b   1.000
_cell.length_c   1.000
_cell.angle_alpha   90.00
_cell.angle_beta   90.00
_cell.angle_gamma   90.00
#
_symmetry.space_group_name_H-M   'P 1'
#
loop_
_entity.id
_entity.type
_entity.pdbx_description
1 polymer ?
#
loop_
_entity_poly.entity_id
_entity_poly.type
_entity_poly.pdbx_seq_one_letter_code
_entity_poly.pdbx_strand_id
1 'polypeptide(L)'
;MELADEAGWQKFKDMNTDGYGGAVVTYSERWARLMQVEMANGKNLEDVADAAYHEANLEGITGFMYECAVSTLAACWKHGDRLRRWHNLKTQIGNEGEKANESGGVLNPTLLSLG
;
A
#
# COMPACT_ATOMS: atom_id res chain seq x y z
N MET A 1 3.31 12.89 0.12
CA MET A 1 2.26 12.34 1.00
C MET A 1 2.45 12.89 2.40
N GLU A 2 1.39 12.96 3.20
CA GLU A 2 1.43 13.31 4.62
C GLU A 2 1.87 12.08 5.43
N LEU A 3 3.05 12.15 6.03
CA LEU A 3 3.64 11.04 6.76
C LEU A 3 3.18 11.05 8.22
N ALA A 4 2.92 9.86 8.75
CA ALA A 4 2.79 9.62 10.19
C ALA A 4 4.16 9.30 10.83
N ASP A 5 5.07 8.71 10.05
CA ASP A 5 6.45 8.43 10.46
C ASP A 5 7.43 8.83 9.34
N GLU A 6 7.98 10.03 9.46
CA GLU A 6 8.96 10.56 8.50
C GLU A 6 10.29 9.78 8.54
N ALA A 7 10.72 9.34 9.72
CA ALA A 7 11.98 8.65 9.91
C ALA A 7 11.91 7.23 9.31
N GLY A 8 10.80 6.52 9.54
CA GLY A 8 10.51 5.23 8.92
C GLY A 8 10.50 5.31 7.40
N TRP A 9 9.84 6.34 6.85
CA TRP A 9 9.84 6.57 5.39
C TRP A 9 11.24 6.87 4.85
N GLN A 10 12.00 7.73 5.53
CA GLN A 10 13.36 8.07 5.09
C GLN A 10 14.27 6.84 5.09
N LYS A 11 14.24 6.04 6.17
CA LYS A 11 14.98 4.78 6.24
C LYS A 11 14.60 3.82 5.12
N PHE A 12 13.31 3.71 4.80
CA PHE A 12 12.86 2.88 3.69
C PHE A 12 13.46 3.32 2.35
N LYS A 13 13.46 4.62 2.06
CA LYS A 13 14.10 5.16 0.84
C LYS A 13 15.60 4.87 0.80
N ASP A 14 16.30 5.09 1.91
CA ASP A 14 17.75 4.92 1.99
C ASP A 14 18.18 3.44 1.82
N MET A 15 17.30 2.50 2.19
CA MET A 15 17.54 1.07 2.01
C MET A 15 17.17 0.53 0.62
N ASN A 16 16.38 1.27 -0.16
CA ASN A 16 15.78 0.82 -1.42
C ASN A 16 16.18 1.74 -2.57
N THR A 17 17.48 1.80 -2.87
CA THR A 17 18.05 2.69 -3.88
C THR A 17 18.36 2.01 -5.20
N ASP A 18 18.29 0.68 -5.26
CA ASP A 18 18.50 -0.09 -6.48
C ASP A 18 17.27 -0.03 -7.40
N GLY A 19 17.37 -0.52 -8.63
CA GLY A 19 16.26 -0.45 -9.58
C GLY A 19 15.00 -1.18 -9.10
N TYR A 20 15.15 -2.27 -8.33
CA TYR A 20 14.03 -3.06 -7.82
C TYR A 20 13.35 -2.37 -6.63
N GLY A 21 14.09 -2.05 -5.57
CA GLY A 21 13.56 -1.37 -4.40
C GLY A 21 13.13 0.07 -4.69
N GLY A 22 13.89 0.78 -5.52
CA GLY A 22 13.59 2.15 -5.93
C GLY A 22 12.28 2.27 -6.71
N ALA A 23 11.90 1.23 -7.46
CA ALA A 23 10.57 1.15 -8.09
C ALA A 23 9.46 1.10 -7.03
N VAL A 24 9.64 0.33 -5.94
CA VAL A 24 8.68 0.26 -4.83
C VAL A 24 8.54 1.61 -4.13
N VAL A 25 9.66 2.29 -3.87
CA VAL A 25 9.67 3.64 -3.28
C VAL A 25 8.87 4.62 -4.14
N THR A 26 9.20 4.68 -5.43
CA THR A 26 8.59 5.61 -6.38
C THR A 26 7.09 5.35 -6.50
N TYR A 27 6.72 4.07 -6.66
CA TYR A 27 5.34 3.62 -6.73
C TYR A 27 4.55 3.99 -5.47
N SER A 28 5.09 3.68 -4.27
CA SER A 28 4.42 3.93 -2.99
C SER A 28 4.11 5.41 -2.80
N GLU A 29 5.10 6.28 -3.08
CA GLU A 29 4.92 7.72 -2.97
C GLU A 29 3.88 8.25 -3.95
N ARG A 30 3.93 7.80 -5.21
CA ARG A 30 2.99 8.21 -6.25
C ARG A 30 1.57 7.78 -5.91
N TRP A 31 1.37 6.52 -5.53
CA TRP A 31 0.07 5.97 -5.18
C TRP A 31 -0.56 6.71 -3.99
N ALA A 32 0.20 6.92 -2.91
CA ALA A 32 -0.27 7.67 -1.74
C ALA A 32 -0.62 9.13 -2.07
N ARG A 33 0.17 9.79 -2.93
CA ARG A 33 -0.10 11.18 -3.36
C ARG A 33 -1.37 11.28 -4.21
N LEU A 34 -1.57 10.38 -5.17
CA LEU A 34 -2.78 10.34 -5.98
C LEU A 34 -4.03 10.16 -5.11
N MET A 35 -4.00 9.19 -4.18
CA MET A 35 -5.11 8.99 -3.25
C MET A 35 -5.36 10.22 -2.38
N GLN A 36 -4.33 10.88 -1.85
CA GLN A 36 -4.52 12.10 -1.04
C GLN A 36 -5.14 13.26 -1.82
N VAL A 37 -4.77 13.45 -3.09
CA VAL A 37 -5.38 14.50 -3.92
C VAL A 37 -6.87 14.25 -4.06
N GLU A 38 -7.26 13.01 -4.37
CA GLU A 38 -8.66 12.63 -4.50
C GLU A 38 -9.43 12.73 -3.17
N MET A 39 -8.79 12.35 -2.06
CA MET A 39 -9.36 12.50 -0.72
C MET A 39 -9.54 13.97 -0.31
N ALA A 40 -8.62 14.85 -0.71
CA ALA A 40 -8.77 16.29 -0.51
C ALA A 40 -9.93 16.87 -1.32
N ASN A 41 -10.29 16.22 -2.44
CA ASN A 41 -11.48 16.52 -3.25
C ASN A 41 -12.77 15.86 -2.71
N GLY A 42 -12.73 15.24 -1.52
CA GLY A 42 -13.89 14.69 -0.84
C GLY A 42 -14.22 13.23 -1.17
N LYS A 43 -13.37 12.53 -1.93
CA LYS A 43 -13.55 11.09 -2.19
C LYS A 43 -13.08 10.24 -1.01
N ASN A 44 -13.64 9.04 -0.86
CA ASN A 44 -13.11 8.06 0.11
C ASN A 44 -11.89 7.35 -0.47
N LEU A 45 -11.02 6.86 0.43
CA LEU A 45 -9.83 6.10 0.05
C LEU A 45 -10.21 4.83 -0.72
N GLU A 46 -11.21 4.10 -0.24
CA GLU A 46 -11.64 2.81 -0.78
C GLU A 46 -12.18 2.93 -2.21
N ASP A 47 -12.75 4.09 -2.55
CA ASP A 47 -13.32 4.38 -3.87
C ASP A 47 -12.23 4.69 -4.91
N VAL A 48 -11.02 5.08 -4.47
CA VAL A 48 -9.95 5.59 -5.36
C VAL A 48 -8.69 4.74 -5.34
N ALA A 49 -8.50 3.89 -4.33
CA ALA A 49 -7.27 3.15 -4.13
C ALA A 49 -6.93 2.22 -5.31
N ASP A 50 -7.93 1.58 -5.93
CA ASP A 50 -7.72 0.69 -7.09
C ASP A 50 -7.34 1.45 -8.37
N ALA A 51 -8.07 2.51 -8.69
CA ALA A 51 -7.75 3.34 -9.86
C ALA A 51 -6.36 3.97 -9.71
N ALA A 52 -6.07 4.54 -8.53
CA ALA A 52 -4.76 5.11 -8.24
C ALA A 52 -3.64 4.06 -8.25
N TYR A 53 -3.92 2.79 -7.91
CA TYR A 53 -2.95 1.70 -8.02
C TYR A 53 -2.49 1.52 -9.48
N HIS A 54 -3.45 1.51 -10.42
CA HIS A 54 -3.16 1.35 -11.84
C HIS A 54 -2.42 2.57 -12.41
N GLU A 55 -2.86 3.79 -12.08
CA GLU A 55 -2.20 5.02 -12.52
C GLU A 55 -0.78 5.15 -11.96
N ALA A 56 -0.56 4.66 -10.73
CA ALA A 56 0.75 4.73 -10.11
C ALA A 56 1.77 3.73 -10.69
N ASN A 57 1.33 2.67 -11.37
CA ASN A 57 2.19 1.58 -11.82
C ASN A 57 2.86 1.87 -13.17
N LEU A 58 3.85 2.77 -13.17
CA LEU A 58 4.61 3.12 -14.39
C LEU A 58 5.83 2.22 -14.59
N GLU A 59 6.34 1.65 -13.51
CA GLU A 59 7.55 0.82 -13.46
C GLU A 59 7.27 -0.67 -13.69
N GLY A 60 6.00 -1.07 -13.77
CA GLY A 60 5.61 -2.48 -13.94
C GLY A 60 5.86 -3.30 -12.68
N ILE A 61 5.42 -2.81 -11.52
CA ILE A 61 5.65 -3.47 -10.23
C ILE A 61 5.03 -4.86 -10.20
N THR A 62 5.72 -5.78 -9.52
CA THR A 62 5.23 -7.15 -9.29
C THR A 62 4.24 -7.21 -8.12
N GLY A 63 3.55 -8.34 -7.95
CA GLY A 63 2.68 -8.56 -6.78
C GLY A 63 3.42 -8.43 -5.45
N PHE A 64 4.65 -8.93 -5.37
CA PHE A 64 5.48 -8.78 -4.17
C PHE A 64 5.85 -7.31 -3.90
N MET A 65 6.25 -6.57 -4.93
CA MET A 65 6.53 -5.14 -4.82
C MET A 65 5.30 -4.35 -4.34
N TYR A 66 4.11 -4.71 -4.83
CA TYR A 66 2.86 -4.12 -4.37
C TYR A 66 2.61 -4.39 -2.88
N GLU A 67 2.84 -5.61 -2.40
CA GLU A 67 2.74 -5.92 -0.96
C GLU A 67 3.75 -5.13 -0.12
N CYS A 68 4.99 -4.97 -0.59
CA CYS A 68 5.97 -4.11 0.07
C CYS A 68 5.49 -2.66 0.16
N ALA A 69 4.86 -2.15 -0.91
CA ALA A 69 4.28 -0.81 -0.93
C ALA A 69 3.14 -0.67 0.10
N VAL A 70 2.19 -1.61 0.12
CA VAL A 70 1.09 -1.59 1.11
C VAL A 70 1.63 -1.63 2.53
N SER A 71 2.57 -2.54 2.83
CA SER A 71 3.17 -2.67 4.16
C SER A 71 3.92 -1.42 4.61
N THR A 72 4.71 -0.84 3.71
CA THR A 72 5.45 0.38 4.01
C THR A 72 4.52 1.57 4.23
N LEU A 73 3.55 1.76 3.34
CA LEU A 73 2.55 2.83 3.50
C LEU A 73 1.74 2.64 4.77
N ALA A 74 1.38 1.41 5.14
CA ALA A 74 0.69 1.11 6.39
C ALA A 74 1.47 1.60 7.62
N ALA A 75 2.80 1.49 7.59
CA ALA A 75 3.67 1.89 8.68
C ALA A 75 3.92 3.41 8.74
N CYS A 76 4.08 4.08 7.59
CA CYS A 76 4.60 5.46 7.57
C CYS A 76 3.63 6.53 7.04
N TRP A 77 2.54 6.16 6.37
CA TRP A 77 1.58 7.10 5.80
C TRP A 77 0.42 7.39 6.76
N LYS A 78 -0.04 8.64 6.85
CA LYS A 78 -1.16 9.05 7.72
C LYS A 78 -2.45 8.25 7.48
N HIS A 79 -2.69 7.80 6.25
CA HIS A 79 -3.84 6.96 5.90
C HIS A 79 -3.46 5.50 5.67
N GLY A 80 -2.24 5.12 6.05
CA GLY A 80 -1.67 3.80 5.83
C GLY A 80 -2.50 2.66 6.41
N ASP A 81 -2.93 2.76 7.67
CA ASP A 81 -3.74 1.69 8.28
C ASP A 81 -5.09 1.51 7.56
N ARG A 82 -5.70 2.59 7.08
CA ARG A 82 -6.94 2.53 6.29
C ARG A 82 -6.69 1.82 4.96
N LEU A 83 -5.59 2.14 4.28
CA LEU A 83 -5.17 1.46 3.05
C LEU A 83 -4.95 -0.04 3.28
N ARG A 84 -4.22 -0.39 4.34
CA ARG A 84 -3.96 -1.79 4.73
C ARG A 84 -5.26 -2.56 4.92
N ARG A 85 -6.22 -1.98 5.65
CA ARG A 85 -7.53 -2.62 5.89
C ARG A 85 -8.31 -2.83 4.61
N TRP A 86 -8.36 -1.82 3.74
CA TRP A 86 -8.98 -1.94 2.42
C TRP A 86 -8.32 -3.05 1.60
N HIS A 87 -6.99 -3.08 1.54
CA HIS A 87 -6.23 -4.11 0.83
C HIS A 87 -6.59 -5.50 1.35
N ASN A 88 -6.52 -5.71 2.67
CA ASN A 88 -6.83 -6.99 3.30
C ASN A 88 -8.26 -7.47 2.95
N LEU A 89 -9.25 -6.59 3.03
CA LEU A 89 -10.64 -6.93 2.73
C LEU A 89 -10.89 -7.20 1.24
N LYS A 90 -10.17 -6.50 0.37
CA LYS A 90 -10.25 -6.71 -1.09
C LYS A 90 -9.58 -8.01 -1.52
N THR A 91 -8.54 -8.42 -0.80
CA THR A 91 -7.69 -9.57 -1.14
C THR A 91 -8.20 -10.89 -0.54
N GLN A 92 -8.97 -10.85 0.54
CA GLN A 92 -9.44 -12.07 1.20
C GLN A 92 -10.37 -12.93 0.32
N ILE A 93 -10.40 -14.23 0.60
CA ILE A 93 -11.34 -15.19 0.01
C ILE A 93 -12.41 -15.56 1.05
N GLY A 94 -12.00 -15.75 2.31
CA GLY A 94 -12.87 -15.94 3.46
C GLY A 94 -12.78 -14.75 4.41
N ASN A 95 -12.24 -14.98 5.60
CA ASN A 95 -12.11 -13.98 6.67
C ASN A 95 -10.65 -13.71 7.07
N GLU A 96 -9.68 -14.11 6.24
CA GLU A 96 -8.26 -13.90 6.50
C GLU A 96 -7.92 -12.41 6.58
N GLY A 97 -8.62 -11.58 5.81
CA GLY A 97 -8.43 -10.12 5.78
C GLY A 97 -8.92 -9.47 7.07
N GLU A 98 -10.05 -9.93 7.59
CA GLU A 98 -10.58 -9.51 8.89
C GLU A 98 -9.60 -9.85 10.03
N LYS A 99 -9.09 -11.09 10.06
CA LYS A 99 -8.08 -11.52 11.06
C LYS A 99 -6.75 -10.76 10.93
N ALA A 100 -6.30 -10.49 9.70
CA ALA A 100 -5.12 -9.65 9.47
C ALA A 100 -5.35 -8.21 9.96
N ASN A 101 -6.58 -7.69 9.85
CA ASN A 101 -6.93 -6.37 10.36
C ASN A 101 -6.81 -6.28 11.88
N GLU A 102 -7.22 -7.32 12.61
CA GLU A 102 -7.11 -7.41 14.08
C GLU A 102 -5.66 -7.40 14.57
N SER A 103 -4.75 -8.04 13.83
CA SER A 103 -3.34 -8.19 14.19
C SER A 103 -2.41 -7.10 13.64
N GLY A 104 -2.90 -6.22 12.79
CA GLY A 104 -2.06 -5.24 12.09
C GLY A 104 -1.32 -5.79 10.85
N GLY A 105 -1.59 -7.04 10.48
CA GLY A 105 -0.93 -7.71 9.35
C GLY A 105 -1.38 -7.19 7.97
N VAL A 106 -0.55 -7.45 6.96
CA VAL A 106 -0.87 -7.25 5.54
C VAL A 106 -1.04 -8.64 4.93
N LEU A 107 -2.14 -8.90 4.25
CA LEU A 107 -2.33 -10.15 3.53
C LEU A 107 -1.38 -10.25 2.35
N ASN A 108 -0.83 -11.46 2.17
CA ASN A 108 -0.10 -11.81 0.96
C ASN A 108 -1.02 -12.68 0.08
N PRO A 109 -1.60 -12.13 -1.01
CA PRO A 109 -2.46 -12.89 -1.91
C PRO A 109 -1.80 -14.13 -2.51
N THR A 110 -0.48 -14.12 -2.71
CA THR A 110 0.23 -15.26 -3.31
C THR A 110 0.33 -16.48 -2.39
N LEU A 111 0.10 -16.29 -1.09
CA LEU A 111 0.04 -17.36 -0.08
C LEU A 111 -1.39 -17.83 0.22
N LEU A 112 -2.40 -17.23 -0.41
CA LEU A 112 -3.78 -17.68 -0.27
C LEU A 112 -3.97 -18.97 -1.08
N SER A 113 -4.14 -20.09 -0.38
CA SER A 113 -4.46 -21.36 -1.02
C SER A 113 -5.95 -21.46 -1.26
N LEU A 114 -6.35 -21.64 -2.52
CA LEU A 114 -7.65 -22.19 -2.87
C LEU A 114 -7.59 -23.69 -2.54
N GLY A 115 -8.15 -24.09 -1.41
CA GLY A 115 -8.27 -25.51 -1.04
C GLY A 115 -9.15 -26.29 -2.01
#